data_AF-A0A950X0Q5-F1
#
_entry.id   AF-A0A950X0Q5-F1
#
_cell.length_a   1.000
_cell.length_b   1.000
_cell.length_c   1.000
_cell.angle_alpha   90.00
_cell.angle_beta   90.00
_cell.angle_gamma   90.00
#
_symmetry.space_group_name_H-M   'P 1'
#
loop_
_entity.id
_entity.type
_entity.pdbx_description
1 polymer ?
#
loop_
_entity_poly.entity_id
_entity_poly.type
_entity_poly.pdbx_seq_one_letter_code
_entity_poly.pdbx_strand_id
1 'polypeptide(L)'
;PGYDYDAAKRDMAQRLGIDPSAFFLTRRSTIEKFATAKSWGRRFPLFGTPIYWEFLTGNRDLTCSAWAIPTRNVMGWKAPCYFLTDGKGHYGSYAEMLKDVDWDRYGVVDGVAKDPRCENCMTHCGYEPTAALGRQSRPGDTLKNIIFNFGAKPKPRGKVVLSEIFNGISAAKEQPTKKAEQNPELVRE
;
A
#
# COMPACT_ATOMS: atom_id res chain seq x y z
N PRO A 1 0.78 7.46 0.13
CA PRO A 1 -0.21 7.88 1.16
C PRO A 1 0.47 8.81 2.16
N GLY A 2 0.20 10.12 2.08
CA GLY A 2 0.68 11.06 3.08
C GLY A 2 0.08 10.70 4.43
N TYR A 3 0.94 10.50 5.42
CA TYR A 3 0.48 10.15 6.77
C TYR A 3 -0.20 11.34 7.39
N ASP A 4 -1.15 11.04 8.27
CA ASP A 4 -1.85 11.98 9.11
C ASP A 4 -0.86 12.67 10.07
N TYR A 5 -0.16 13.67 9.57
CA TYR A 5 0.76 14.49 10.35
C TYR A 5 -0.01 15.73 10.80
N ASP A 6 -0.33 15.82 12.09
CA ASP A 6 -1.02 16.98 12.68
C ASP A 6 -0.33 18.30 12.37
N ALA A 7 0.99 18.30 12.25
CA ALA A 7 1.75 19.46 11.83
C ALA A 7 1.41 19.87 10.38
N ALA A 8 1.38 18.92 9.45
CA ALA A 8 1.06 19.20 8.05
C ALA A 8 -0.43 19.57 7.86
N LYS A 9 -1.36 18.96 8.62
CA LYS A 9 -2.77 19.35 8.62
C LYS A 9 -2.97 20.80 9.07
N ARG A 10 -2.38 21.16 10.22
CA ARG A 10 -2.43 22.52 10.77
C ARG A 10 -1.82 23.52 9.80
N ASP A 11 -0.70 23.14 9.20
CA ASP A 11 0.02 23.97 8.24
C ASP A 11 -0.77 24.24 6.96
N MET A 12 -1.36 23.20 6.37
CA MET A 12 -2.21 23.30 5.18
C MET A 12 -3.41 24.20 5.44
N ALA A 13 -4.09 24.01 6.58
CA ALA A 13 -5.22 24.84 6.97
C ALA A 13 -4.81 26.30 7.19
N GLN A 14 -3.69 26.53 7.89
CA GLN A 14 -3.23 27.88 8.24
C GLN A 14 -2.67 28.66 7.05
N ARG A 15 -1.84 28.02 6.19
CA ARG A 15 -1.17 28.72 5.08
C ARG A 15 -1.98 28.74 3.80
N LEU A 16 -2.70 27.65 3.49
CA LEU A 16 -3.37 27.48 2.21
C LEU A 16 -4.90 27.51 2.30
N GLY A 17 -5.48 27.44 3.50
CA GLY A 17 -6.94 27.38 3.69
C GLY A 17 -7.58 26.13 3.07
N ILE A 18 -6.78 25.09 2.79
CA ILE A 18 -7.23 23.85 2.17
C ILE A 18 -7.65 22.89 3.29
N ASP A 19 -8.83 22.27 3.14
CA ASP A 19 -9.24 21.17 4.01
C ASP A 19 -8.22 20.02 3.92
N PRO A 20 -7.62 19.59 5.04
CA PRO A 20 -6.68 18.48 5.04
C PRO A 20 -7.21 17.22 4.35
N SER A 21 -8.53 16.97 4.36
CA SER A 21 -9.12 15.81 3.69
C SER A 21 -8.93 15.82 2.16
N ALA A 22 -8.76 16.99 1.56
CA ALA A 22 -8.50 17.16 0.12
C ALA A 22 -7.05 16.85 -0.26
N PHE A 23 -6.12 16.89 0.69
CA PHE A 23 -4.70 16.65 0.46
C PHE A 23 -4.27 15.25 0.88
N PHE A 24 -4.78 14.75 2.01
CA PHE A 24 -4.43 13.43 2.52
C PHE A 24 -5.23 12.33 1.85
N LEU A 25 -4.59 11.17 1.69
CA LEU A 25 -5.23 10.01 1.10
C LEU A 25 -6.14 9.34 2.13
N THR A 26 -7.43 9.65 2.08
CA THR A 26 -8.44 8.97 2.89
C THR A 26 -8.67 7.53 2.40
N ARG A 27 -9.24 6.67 3.25
CA ARG A 27 -9.62 5.29 2.86
C ARG A 27 -10.54 5.30 1.65
N ARG A 28 -11.55 6.17 1.65
CA ARG A 28 -12.48 6.37 0.51
C ARG A 28 -11.74 6.76 -0.76
N SER A 29 -10.86 7.76 -0.70
CA SER A 29 -10.09 8.20 -1.88
C SER A 29 -9.15 7.11 -2.41
N THR A 30 -8.65 6.23 -1.53
CA THR A 30 -7.85 5.07 -1.92
C THR A 30 -8.71 4.08 -2.72
N ILE A 31 -9.89 3.74 -2.20
CA ILE A 31 -10.84 2.84 -2.89
C ILE A 31 -11.21 3.39 -4.27
N GLU A 32 -11.53 4.69 -4.36
CA GLU A 32 -11.85 5.34 -5.63
C GLU A 32 -10.69 5.24 -6.64
N LYS A 33 -9.44 5.49 -6.20
CA LYS A 33 -8.25 5.36 -7.05
C LYS A 33 -8.03 3.93 -7.53
N PHE A 34 -8.28 2.94 -6.68
CA PHE A 34 -8.08 1.53 -7.01
C PHE A 34 -9.31 0.84 -7.59
N ALA A 35 -10.45 1.52 -7.77
CA ALA A 35 -11.69 0.92 -8.28
C ALA A 35 -11.50 0.20 -9.62
N THR A 36 -10.60 0.69 -10.48
CA THR A 36 -10.30 0.08 -11.78
C THR A 36 -9.17 -0.97 -11.74
N ALA A 37 -8.54 -1.21 -10.59
CA ALA A 37 -7.37 -2.09 -10.46
C ALA A 37 -7.65 -3.54 -10.89
N LYS A 38 -8.88 -4.02 -10.73
CA LYS A 38 -9.30 -5.34 -11.23
C LYS A 38 -9.13 -5.48 -12.76
N SER A 39 -9.34 -4.38 -13.49
CA SER A 39 -9.12 -4.37 -14.95
C SER A 39 -7.63 -4.47 -15.31
N TRP A 40 -6.75 -3.96 -14.45
CA TRP A 40 -5.30 -4.04 -14.62
C TRP A 40 -4.79 -5.46 -14.43
N GLY A 41 -5.39 -6.23 -13.51
CA GLY A 41 -5.08 -7.66 -13.32
C GLY A 41 -5.34 -8.53 -14.56
N ARG A 42 -6.12 -8.05 -15.55
CA ARG A 42 -6.30 -8.71 -16.86
C ARG A 42 -5.21 -8.34 -17.86
N ARG A 43 -4.45 -7.27 -17.61
CA ARG A 43 -3.42 -6.71 -18.51
C ARG A 43 -2.01 -6.99 -17.97
N PHE A 44 -1.86 -7.02 -16.65
CA PHE A 44 -0.58 -7.08 -15.96
C PHE A 44 -0.61 -8.11 -14.82
N PRO A 45 0.52 -8.78 -14.53
CA PRO A 45 0.67 -9.57 -13.32
C PRO A 45 0.81 -8.63 -12.12
N LEU A 46 -0.30 -8.38 -11.42
CA LEU A 46 -0.28 -7.56 -10.21
C LEU A 46 0.35 -8.32 -9.04
N PHE A 47 1.09 -7.59 -8.20
CA PHE A 47 1.60 -8.09 -6.92
C PHE A 47 0.53 -8.01 -5.83
N GLY A 48 0.48 -9.00 -4.94
CA GLY A 48 -0.52 -9.09 -3.86
C GLY A 48 -1.68 -10.01 -4.22
N THR A 49 -2.23 -10.66 -3.21
CA THR A 49 -3.32 -11.63 -3.31
C THR A 49 -4.59 -11.01 -3.90
N PRO A 50 -5.43 -11.78 -4.62
CA PRO A 50 -6.72 -11.29 -5.10
C PRO A 50 -7.62 -10.73 -4.00
N ILE A 51 -7.49 -11.27 -2.79
CA ILE A 51 -8.25 -10.85 -1.62
C ILE A 51 -7.81 -9.45 -1.14
N TYR A 52 -6.51 -9.16 -1.15
CA TYR A 52 -6.02 -7.82 -0.85
C TYR A 52 -6.45 -6.80 -1.92
N TRP A 53 -6.52 -7.21 -3.18
CA TRP A 53 -7.08 -6.35 -4.25
C TRP A 53 -8.58 -6.09 -4.07
N GLU A 54 -9.35 -7.08 -3.63
CA GLU A 54 -10.76 -6.88 -3.25
C GLU A 54 -10.91 -5.87 -2.12
N PHE A 55 -9.98 -5.88 -1.16
CA PHE A 55 -9.91 -4.89 -0.09
C PHE A 55 -9.58 -3.49 -0.61
N LEU A 56 -8.53 -3.34 -1.43
CA LEU A 56 -8.15 -2.06 -2.03
C LEU A 56 -9.25 -1.45 -2.91
N THR A 57 -10.05 -2.30 -3.56
CA THR A 57 -11.16 -1.88 -4.42
C THR A 57 -12.47 -1.67 -3.64
N GLY A 58 -12.47 -1.84 -2.32
CA GLY A 58 -13.65 -1.65 -1.46
C GLY A 58 -14.70 -2.76 -1.52
N ASN A 59 -14.41 -3.90 -2.17
CA ASN A 59 -15.31 -5.05 -2.24
C ASN A 59 -15.39 -5.85 -0.92
N ARG A 60 -14.48 -5.57 0.02
CA ARG A 60 -14.45 -6.15 1.35
C ARG A 60 -13.64 -5.29 2.29
N ASP A 61 -13.89 -5.44 3.58
CA ASP A 61 -12.98 -4.96 4.62
C ASP A 61 -12.11 -6.11 5.14
N LEU A 62 -10.92 -5.77 5.64
CA LEU A 62 -9.97 -6.70 6.23
C LEU A 62 -9.47 -6.11 7.55
N THR A 63 -9.21 -6.97 8.51
CA THR A 63 -8.54 -6.63 9.77
C THR A 63 -7.04 -6.53 9.54
N CYS A 64 -6.39 -5.53 10.11
CA CYS A 64 -4.95 -5.36 10.02
C CYS A 64 -4.22 -6.43 10.85
N SER A 65 -3.28 -7.16 10.24
CA SER A 65 -2.36 -8.08 10.93
C SER A 65 -1.01 -7.40 11.15
N ALA A 66 -0.97 -6.37 12.00
CA ALA A 66 0.23 -5.56 12.24
C ALA A 66 1.45 -6.38 12.72
N TRP A 67 1.20 -7.53 13.37
CA TRP A 67 2.19 -8.48 13.87
C TRP A 67 2.86 -9.34 12.79
N ALA A 68 2.34 -9.37 11.56
CA ALA A 68 2.74 -10.38 10.58
C ALA A 68 4.07 -10.09 9.86
N ILE A 69 4.50 -8.82 9.81
CA ILE A 69 5.75 -8.42 9.14
C ILE A 69 6.59 -7.52 10.07
N PRO A 70 7.11 -8.07 11.20
CA PRO A 70 8.03 -7.34 12.05
C PRO A 70 9.40 -7.21 11.36
N THR A 71 10.06 -6.08 11.55
CA THR A 71 11.37 -5.81 10.93
C THR A 71 12.47 -5.82 11.98
N ARG A 72 13.58 -6.53 11.73
CA ARG A 72 14.80 -6.43 12.53
C ARG A 72 15.82 -5.54 11.82
N ASN A 73 16.38 -4.57 12.52
CA ASN A 73 17.44 -3.69 12.04
C ASN A 73 18.58 -3.59 13.08
N VAL A 74 19.54 -2.70 12.85
CA VAL A 74 20.71 -2.49 13.73
C VAL A 74 20.33 -2.09 15.17
N MET A 75 19.16 -1.48 15.37
CA MET A 75 18.64 -1.11 16.69
C MET A 75 17.84 -2.24 17.36
N GLY A 76 17.68 -3.39 16.71
CA GLY A 76 16.93 -4.55 17.21
C GLY A 76 15.63 -4.83 16.44
N TRP A 77 14.70 -5.50 17.11
CA TRP A 77 13.37 -5.82 16.59
C TRP A 77 12.46 -4.60 16.72
N LYS A 78 12.02 -4.05 15.59
CA LYS A 78 11.14 -2.88 15.58
C LYS A 78 9.71 -3.26 15.95
N ALA A 79 9.05 -2.41 16.75
CA ALA A 79 7.61 -2.49 16.98
C ALA A 79 6.82 -2.58 15.65
N PRO A 80 5.67 -3.26 15.63
CA PRO A 80 4.86 -3.42 14.43
C PRO A 80 4.44 -2.06 13.86
N CYS A 81 4.32 -1.97 12.53
CA CYS A 81 3.95 -0.76 11.81
C CYS A 81 4.96 0.39 11.94
N TYR A 82 5.71 0.65 10.86
CA TYR A 82 6.73 1.71 10.82
C TYR A 82 6.17 3.13 11.02
N PHE A 83 4.85 3.30 10.97
CA PHE A 83 4.15 4.55 11.24
C PHE A 83 3.80 4.81 12.70
N LEU A 84 3.86 3.77 13.54
CA LEU A 84 3.41 3.79 14.93
C LEU A 84 4.56 3.45 15.88
N THR A 85 5.73 4.03 15.59
CA THR A 85 6.94 3.80 16.38
C THR A 85 7.04 4.82 17.50
N ASP A 86 6.14 4.70 18.46
CA ASP A 86 6.16 5.53 19.67
C ASP A 86 6.86 4.77 20.82
N GLY A 87 7.45 5.49 21.76
CA GLY A 87 8.06 4.91 22.96
C GLY A 87 9.32 4.08 22.69
N LYS A 88 9.39 2.87 23.25
CA LYS A 88 10.57 1.98 23.19
C LYS A 88 10.98 1.66 21.76
N GLY A 89 10.01 1.48 20.85
CA GLY A 89 10.18 1.41 19.39
C GLY A 89 10.97 0.20 18.84
N HIS A 90 11.93 -0.31 19.61
CA HIS A 90 12.82 -1.41 19.28
C HIS A 90 13.10 -2.28 20.52
N TYR A 91 13.26 -3.58 20.29
CA TYR A 91 13.43 -4.60 21.33
C TYR A 91 14.67 -5.43 21.03
N GLY A 92 15.38 -5.87 22.08
CA GLY A 92 16.62 -6.63 21.94
C GLY A 92 16.38 -8.02 21.35
N SER A 93 15.22 -8.62 21.62
CA SER A 93 14.82 -9.93 21.09
C SER A 93 13.41 -9.96 20.52
N TYR A 94 13.13 -10.95 19.68
CA TYR A 94 11.80 -11.17 19.11
C TYR A 94 10.77 -11.49 20.20
N ALA A 95 11.16 -12.32 21.18
CA ALA A 95 10.29 -12.68 22.30
C ALA A 95 9.93 -11.47 23.17
N GLU A 96 10.89 -10.59 23.42
CA GLU A 96 10.66 -9.33 24.13
C GLU A 96 9.68 -8.43 23.38
N MET A 97 9.85 -8.27 22.05
CA MET A 97 8.89 -7.53 21.22
C MET A 97 7.48 -8.13 21.32
N LEU A 98 7.34 -9.45 21.23
CA LEU A 98 6.03 -10.10 21.32
C LEU A 98 5.33 -9.85 22.66
N LYS A 99 6.10 -9.77 23.76
CA LYS A 99 5.59 -9.58 25.11
C LYS A 99 5.28 -8.12 25.43
N ASP A 100 6.17 -7.20 25.06
CA ASP A 100 6.15 -5.82 25.52
C ASP A 100 5.35 -4.88 24.60
N VAL A 101 5.11 -5.26 23.35
CA VAL A 101 4.29 -4.47 22.41
C VAL A 101 2.82 -4.51 22.85
N ASP A 102 2.21 -3.33 22.94
CA ASP A 102 0.78 -3.18 23.15
C ASP A 102 0.00 -3.40 21.83
N TRP A 103 -0.30 -4.67 21.53
CA TRP A 103 -0.92 -5.08 20.27
C TRP A 103 -2.33 -4.49 20.04
N ASP A 104 -3.04 -4.13 21.11
CA ASP A 104 -4.43 -3.66 21.04
C ASP A 104 -4.56 -2.25 20.46
N ARG A 105 -3.45 -1.52 20.35
CA ARG A 105 -3.39 -0.18 19.75
C ARG A 105 -3.23 -0.17 18.24
N TYR A 106 -2.99 -1.31 17.60
CA TYR A 106 -2.58 -1.35 16.20
C TYR A 106 -3.73 -1.69 15.24
N GLY A 107 -3.81 -0.91 14.16
CA GLY A 107 -4.58 -1.24 12.97
C GLY A 107 -6.07 -0.89 13.03
N VAL A 108 -6.77 -1.30 11.98
CA VAL A 108 -8.23 -1.32 11.91
C VAL A 108 -8.67 -2.76 12.11
N VAL A 109 -9.53 -2.99 13.09
CA VAL A 109 -10.07 -4.31 13.45
C VAL A 109 -11.59 -4.21 13.38
N ASP A 110 -12.21 -5.04 12.54
CA ASP A 110 -13.66 -5.06 12.31
C ASP A 110 -14.25 -3.66 12.01
N GLY A 111 -13.57 -2.92 11.13
CA GLY A 111 -13.95 -1.57 10.73
C GLY A 111 -13.60 -0.46 11.72
N VAL A 112 -13.10 -0.79 12.92
CA VAL A 112 -12.77 0.19 13.98
C VAL A 112 -11.27 0.42 14.05
N ALA A 113 -10.84 1.66 13.91
CA ALA A 113 -9.44 2.06 14.08
C ALA A 113 -9.05 2.05 15.56
N LYS A 114 -7.96 1.35 15.90
CA LYS A 114 -7.42 1.27 17.27
C LYS A 114 -6.54 2.46 17.64
N ASP A 115 -5.94 3.09 16.64
CA ASP A 115 -5.21 4.35 16.74
C ASP A 115 -5.70 5.28 15.62
N PRO A 116 -5.90 6.58 15.86
CA PRO A 116 -6.36 7.52 14.84
C PRO A 116 -5.52 7.50 13.55
N ARG A 117 -4.20 7.25 13.67
CA ARG A 117 -3.30 7.16 12.51
C ARG A 117 -3.56 5.92 11.65
N CYS A 118 -4.27 4.92 12.16
CA CYS A 118 -4.66 3.72 11.42
C CYS A 118 -5.92 3.90 10.57
N GLU A 119 -6.74 4.91 10.84
CA GLU A 119 -8.09 5.07 10.27
C GLU A 119 -8.10 4.96 8.73
N ASN A 120 -7.15 5.63 8.10
CA ASN A 120 -7.03 5.67 6.64
C ASN A 120 -6.04 4.64 6.08
N CYS A 121 -5.46 3.79 6.91
CA CYS A 121 -4.44 2.83 6.49
C CYS A 121 -5.04 1.73 5.61
N MET A 122 -4.48 1.53 4.43
CA MET A 122 -4.74 0.39 3.55
C MET A 122 -3.43 -0.23 3.05
N THR A 123 -2.36 -0.11 3.83
CA THR A 123 -1.00 -0.50 3.42
C THR A 123 -0.84 -2.02 3.40
N HIS A 124 -0.25 -2.52 2.31
CA HIS A 124 0.02 -3.94 2.06
C HIS A 124 0.57 -4.71 3.27
N CYS A 125 1.54 -4.16 3.99
CA CYS A 125 2.24 -4.88 5.06
C CYS A 125 1.33 -5.37 6.21
N GLY A 126 0.17 -4.74 6.43
CA GLY A 126 -0.80 -5.17 7.43
C GLY A 126 -1.95 -6.01 6.88
N TYR A 127 -2.37 -5.77 5.64
CA TYR A 127 -3.59 -6.37 5.07
C TYR A 127 -3.32 -7.55 4.14
N GLU A 128 -2.18 -7.58 3.44
CA GLU A 128 -1.78 -8.73 2.64
C GLU A 128 -1.61 -9.99 3.51
N PRO A 129 -0.97 -9.95 4.69
CA PRO A 129 -0.88 -11.14 5.52
C PRO A 129 -2.25 -11.65 5.98
N THR A 130 -3.19 -10.76 6.29
CA THR A 130 -4.59 -11.13 6.60
C THR A 130 -5.20 -11.90 5.43
N ALA A 131 -5.04 -11.37 4.22
CA ALA A 131 -5.53 -11.96 2.98
C ALA A 131 -4.86 -13.31 2.65
N ALA A 132 -3.54 -13.39 2.79
CA ALA A 132 -2.73 -14.57 2.49
C ALA A 132 -2.93 -15.71 3.49
N LEU A 133 -3.03 -15.39 4.79
CA LEU A 133 -3.28 -16.35 5.86
C LEU A 133 -4.75 -16.79 5.94
N GLY A 134 -5.63 -16.22 5.10
CA GLY A 134 -7.06 -16.54 5.11
C GLY A 134 -7.78 -16.08 6.38
N ARG A 135 -7.23 -15.09 7.10
CA ARG A 135 -7.96 -14.46 8.20
C ARG A 135 -9.15 -13.70 7.59
N GLN A 136 -10.35 -13.99 8.08
CA GLN A 136 -11.61 -13.53 7.49
C GLN A 136 -11.84 -14.03 6.04
N SER A 137 -11.36 -15.23 5.71
CA SER A 137 -11.63 -15.87 4.41
C SER A 137 -13.14 -16.03 4.15
N ARG A 138 -13.53 -15.82 2.89
CA ARG A 138 -14.87 -16.06 2.36
C ARG A 138 -14.86 -17.31 1.48
N PRO A 139 -16.01 -17.98 1.26
CA PRO A 139 -16.11 -19.08 0.31
C PRO A 139 -15.53 -18.70 -1.06
N GLY A 140 -14.65 -19.55 -1.58
CA GLY A 140 -13.96 -19.34 -2.87
C GLY A 140 -12.62 -18.60 -2.80
N ASP A 141 -12.25 -17.99 -1.67
CA ASP A 141 -10.98 -17.27 -1.55
C ASP A 141 -9.76 -18.20 -1.74
N THR A 142 -9.82 -19.42 -1.20
CA THR A 142 -8.78 -20.44 -1.43
C THR A 142 -8.60 -20.75 -2.91
N LEU A 143 -9.70 -20.89 -3.66
CA LEU A 143 -9.65 -21.14 -5.10
C LEU A 143 -9.07 -19.93 -5.85
N LYS A 144 -9.47 -18.70 -5.49
CA LYS A 144 -8.86 -17.48 -6.05
C LYS A 144 -7.35 -17.46 -5.83
N ASN A 145 -6.88 -17.82 -4.64
CA ASN A 145 -5.46 -17.89 -4.32
C ASN A 145 -4.74 -19.01 -5.11
N ILE A 146 -5.34 -20.18 -5.28
CA ILE A 146 -4.78 -21.26 -6.12
C ILE A 146 -4.65 -20.80 -7.57
N ILE A 147 -5.71 -20.23 -8.15
CA ILE A 147 -5.68 -19.70 -9.53
C ILE A 147 -4.67 -18.57 -9.66
N PHE A 148 -4.57 -17.70 -8.66
CA PHE A 148 -3.60 -16.61 -8.68
C PHE A 148 -2.16 -17.12 -8.66
N ASN A 149 -1.84 -18.12 -7.83
CA ASN A 149 -0.47 -18.63 -7.71
C ASN A 149 -0.06 -19.54 -8.88
N PHE A 150 -0.96 -20.43 -9.30
CA PHE A 150 -0.64 -21.52 -10.23
C PHE A 150 -1.32 -21.40 -11.60
N GLY A 151 -2.26 -20.47 -11.76
CA GLY A 151 -2.94 -20.22 -13.03
C GLY A 151 -2.09 -19.42 -14.02
N ALA A 152 -2.52 -19.40 -15.27
CA ALA A 152 -1.87 -18.65 -16.33
C ALA A 152 -1.88 -17.14 -16.03
N LYS A 153 -0.72 -16.50 -16.17
CA LYS A 153 -0.60 -15.04 -16.03
C LYS A 153 -1.08 -14.32 -17.30
N PRO A 154 -1.56 -13.07 -17.19
CA PRO A 154 -1.94 -12.27 -18.35
C PRO A 154 -0.79 -12.19 -19.37
N LYS A 155 -1.12 -12.40 -20.64
CA LYS A 155 -0.14 -12.18 -21.72
C LYS A 155 0.16 -10.68 -21.82
N PRO A 156 1.43 -10.26 -22.00
CA PRO A 156 1.76 -8.88 -22.27
C PRO A 156 0.96 -8.38 -23.48
N ARG A 157 0.35 -7.19 -23.38
CA ARG A 157 -0.26 -6.53 -24.55
C ARG A 157 0.73 -5.56 -25.18
N GLY A 158 0.84 -5.62 -26.50
CA GLY A 158 1.71 -4.77 -27.30
C GLY A 158 3.10 -5.36 -27.53
N LYS A 159 3.84 -4.81 -28.50
CA LYS A 159 5.27 -5.03 -28.60
C LYS A 159 5.89 -4.30 -27.41
N VAL A 160 6.50 -5.03 -26.47
CA VAL A 160 7.41 -4.40 -25.51
C VAL A 160 8.55 -3.86 -26.34
N VAL A 161 8.52 -2.56 -26.67
CA VAL A 161 9.68 -1.92 -27.26
C VAL A 161 10.70 -1.88 -26.12
N LEU A 162 11.66 -2.81 -26.17
CA LEU A 162 12.78 -2.86 -25.24
C LEU A 162 13.69 -1.62 -25.34
N SER A 163 13.33 -0.63 -26.17
CA SER A 163 13.98 0.67 -26.17
C SER A 163 13.65 1.36 -24.85
N GLU A 164 14.68 1.41 -24.00
CA GLU A 164 14.75 2.26 -22.81
C GLU A 164 13.93 1.79 -21.62
N ILE A 165 14.17 0.55 -21.18
CA ILE A 165 14.03 0.28 -19.75
C ILE A 165 15.03 1.21 -19.04
N PHE A 166 14.49 2.22 -18.34
CA PHE A 166 15.22 3.17 -17.50
C PHE A 166 15.86 2.42 -16.32
N ASN A 167 16.98 1.76 -16.57
CA ASN A 167 17.73 0.98 -15.58
C ASN A 167 18.88 1.80 -14.95
N GLY A 168 18.83 3.12 -15.02
CA GLY A 168 19.87 4.03 -14.53
C GLY A 168 21.17 4.03 -15.35
N ILE A 169 21.46 2.96 -16.10
CA ILE A 169 22.61 2.85 -17.03
C ILE A 169 22.28 3.57 -18.34
N SER A 170 21.04 3.43 -18.83
CA SER A 170 20.56 4.13 -20.03
C SER A 170 20.45 5.65 -19.83
N ALA A 171 20.29 6.14 -18.60
CA ALA A 171 20.18 7.57 -18.30
C ALA A 171 21.55 8.31 -18.30
N ALA A 172 22.65 7.56 -18.22
CA ALA A 172 24.00 8.13 -18.28
C ALA A 172 24.46 8.44 -19.70
N LYS A 173 23.76 7.91 -20.70
CA LYS A 173 23.96 8.25 -22.11
C LYS A 173 22.73 9.04 -22.54
N GLU A 174 22.96 10.27 -22.99
CA GLU A 174 21.95 11.21 -23.50
C GLU A 174 21.28 12.11 -22.44
N GLN A 175 22.05 13.11 -21.99
CA GLN A 175 21.50 14.46 -21.86
C GLN A 175 21.94 15.30 -23.07
N PRO A 176 21.18 15.36 -24.17
CA PRO A 176 21.22 16.51 -25.05
C PRO A 176 20.26 17.55 -24.46
N THR A 177 20.83 18.63 -23.94
CA THR A 177 20.11 19.86 -23.61
C THR A 177 19.38 20.39 -24.84
N LYS A 178 18.10 20.06 -25.03
CA LYS A 178 17.22 20.82 -25.92
C LYS A 178 15.85 21.04 -25.29
N LYS A 179 15.45 22.31 -25.34
CA LYS A 179 14.23 22.90 -24.78
C LYS A 179 12.96 22.21 -25.25
N ALA A 180 11.95 22.33 -24.40
CA ALA A 180 10.56 21.92 -24.55
C ALA A 180 9.97 22.08 -25.97
N GLU A 181 9.27 21.03 -26.41
CA GLU A 181 8.12 21.15 -27.29
C GLU A 181 7.01 20.26 -26.71
N GLN A 182 5.97 20.91 -26.19
CA GLN A 182 4.76 20.25 -25.71
C GLN A 182 4.02 19.69 -26.93
N ASN A 183 3.82 18.38 -26.98
CA ASN A 183 2.96 17.77 -27.99
C ASN A 183 1.50 17.70 -27.48
N PRO A 184 0.53 18.40 -28.09
CA PRO A 184 -0.84 18.54 -27.55
C PRO A 184 -1.79 17.35 -27.81
N GLU A 185 -1.34 16.23 -28.38
CA GLU A 185 -2.26 15.15 -28.83
C GLU A 185 -2.50 13.99 -27.84
N LEU A 186 -2.14 14.12 -26.56
CA LEU A 186 -2.44 13.09 -25.54
C LEU A 186 -3.71 13.34 -24.72
N VAL A 187 -4.58 14.23 -25.20
CA VAL A 187 -5.95 14.38 -24.69
C VAL A 187 -6.93 14.08 -25.83
N ARG A 188 -7.22 12.79 -26.05
CA ARG A 188 -8.51 12.31 -26.58
C ARG A 188 -8.59 10.78 -26.57
N GLU A 189 -9.77 10.33 -26.17
CA GLU A 189 -10.31 8.94 -26.05
C GLU A 189 -10.13 8.24 -24.69
#